data_AF-A0A2G4FPU7-F1
#
_entry.id   AF-A0A2G4FPU7-F1
#
_cell.length_a   1.000
_cell.length_b   1.000
_cell.length_c   1.000
_cell.angle_alpha   90.00
_cell.angle_beta   90.00
_cell.angle_gamma   90.00
#
_symmetry.space_group_name_H-M   'P 1'
#
loop_
_entity.id
_entity.type
_entity.pdbx_description
1 polymer ?
#
loop_
_entity_poly.entity_id
_entity_poly.type
_entity_poly.pdbx_seq_one_letter_code
_entity_poly.pdbx_strand_id
1 'polypeptide(L)'
;PILNLLTPKGITEKDQRHVIDAVRDLNSVRLLDSGDPEIASRIASYEMAHRMQSSAPELIDLSKEDQRTLDLYGPNVSKPSFARNCLLARRLVERGTRFVQLYHTDWDHHGGGDANLETGIEKVCADVDRPCAALITDLKQRGLLDDTLVIWGGEFGRTPMSELRETTGRNHHIDAFSMWLAGGGVKPGAHFGKTDDFGFSPVEDRVHVHDLHATILHLLGIDHLKLTFKFQGRNFRLTDVHGEVVQKLLA
;
A
#
# COMPACT_ATOMS: atom_id res chain seq x y z
N PRO A 1 1.91 -11.64 10.42
CA PRO A 1 2.25 -13.07 10.16
C PRO A 1 1.05 -13.81 9.58
N ILE A 2 1.19 -14.47 8.43
CA ILE A 2 0.14 -15.36 7.93
C ILE A 2 0.18 -16.62 8.82
N LEU A 3 -0.90 -16.86 9.55
CA LEU A 3 -1.02 -18.01 10.44
C LEU A 3 -1.07 -19.30 9.59
N ASN A 4 -0.48 -20.39 10.09
CA ASN A 4 -0.50 -21.71 9.45
C ASN A 4 0.19 -21.80 8.06
N LEU A 5 1.20 -20.97 7.81
CA LEU A 5 2.03 -21.06 6.60
C LEU A 5 2.93 -22.30 6.52
N LEU A 6 3.18 -22.95 7.66
CA LEU A 6 4.07 -24.10 7.70
C LEU A 6 3.34 -25.33 7.16
N THR A 7 3.99 -25.99 6.19
CA THR A 7 3.54 -27.28 5.68
C THR A 7 3.45 -28.30 6.83
N PRO A 8 2.33 -29.05 6.96
CA PRO A 8 2.19 -30.08 7.99
C PRO A 8 3.30 -31.12 7.91
N LYS A 9 3.69 -31.69 9.06
CA LYS A 9 4.69 -32.76 9.11
C LYS A 9 4.27 -33.92 8.18
N GLY A 10 5.18 -34.33 7.30
CA GLY A 10 4.98 -35.45 6.36
C GLY A 10 4.49 -35.04 4.97
N ILE A 11 4.15 -33.78 4.74
CA ILE A 11 3.82 -33.27 3.40
C ILE A 11 5.06 -32.60 2.81
N THR A 12 5.47 -33.01 1.62
CA THR A 12 6.60 -32.40 0.91
C THR A 12 6.14 -31.29 -0.04
N GLU A 13 7.06 -30.41 -0.44
CA GLU A 13 6.80 -29.41 -1.48
C GLU A 13 6.33 -30.07 -2.80
N LYS A 14 6.87 -31.25 -3.11
CA LYS A 14 6.48 -32.03 -4.28
C LYS A 14 5.02 -32.51 -4.19
N ASP A 15 4.58 -32.94 -3.00
CA ASP A 15 3.18 -33.36 -2.79
C ASP A 15 2.22 -32.19 -2.97
N GLN A 16 2.56 -31.01 -2.43
CA GLN A 16 1.76 -29.80 -2.64
C GLN A 16 1.72 -29.40 -4.12
N ARG A 17 2.86 -29.46 -4.81
CA ARG A 17 2.93 -29.15 -6.24
C ARG A 17 2.04 -30.08 -7.06
N HIS A 18 2.05 -31.38 -6.79
CA HIS A 18 1.18 -32.35 -7.48
C HIS A 18 -0.31 -32.04 -7.29
N VAL A 19 -0.74 -31.60 -6.11
CA VAL A 19 -2.14 -31.22 -5.87
C VAL A 19 -2.53 -30.01 -6.72
N ILE A 20 -1.67 -28.98 -6.76
CA ILE A 20 -1.93 -27.77 -7.53
C ILE A 20 -1.91 -28.05 -9.04
N ASP A 21 -0.97 -28.85 -9.52
CA ASP A 21 -0.92 -29.29 -10.92
C ASP A 21 -2.18 -30.07 -11.31
N ALA A 22 -2.65 -30.99 -10.46
CA ALA A 22 -3.89 -31.72 -10.72
C ALA A 22 -5.12 -30.80 -10.79
N VAL A 23 -5.24 -29.82 -9.88
CA VAL A 23 -6.33 -28.83 -9.91
C VAL A 23 -6.23 -27.93 -11.15
N ARG A 24 -5.02 -27.52 -11.54
CA ARG A 24 -4.77 -26.75 -12.77
C ARG A 24 -5.21 -27.55 -13.99
N ASP A 25 -4.82 -28.81 -14.09
CA ASP A 25 -5.11 -29.65 -15.26
C ASP A 25 -6.62 -29.89 -15.41
N LEU A 26 -7.31 -30.20 -14.30
CA LEU A 26 -8.78 -30.34 -14.28
C LEU A 26 -9.50 -29.05 -14.67
N ASN A 27 -9.07 -27.89 -14.14
CA ASN A 27 -9.63 -26.60 -14.52
C ASN A 27 -9.32 -26.25 -15.98
N SER A 28 -8.16 -26.64 -16.51
CA SER A 28 -7.79 -26.41 -17.91
C SER A 28 -8.69 -27.19 -18.86
N VAL A 29 -9.03 -28.44 -18.53
CA VAL A 29 -10.02 -29.23 -19.26
C VAL A 29 -11.39 -28.53 -19.24
N ARG A 30 -11.82 -28.05 -18.06
CA ARG A 30 -13.11 -27.34 -17.95
C ARG A 30 -13.12 -26.01 -18.70
N LEU A 31 -12.02 -25.27 -18.71
CA LEU A 31 -11.87 -24.03 -19.46
C LEU A 31 -11.98 -24.28 -20.98
N LEU A 32 -11.37 -25.35 -21.49
CA LEU A 32 -11.50 -25.73 -22.90
C LEU A 32 -12.94 -26.06 -23.28
N ASP A 33 -13.69 -26.69 -22.37
CA ASP A 33 -15.09 -27.06 -22.57
C ASP A 33 -16.06 -25.85 -22.46
N SER A 34 -15.90 -24.99 -21.45
CA SER A 34 -16.85 -23.90 -21.19
C SER A 34 -16.46 -22.55 -21.79
N GLY A 35 -15.18 -22.28 -22.03
CA GLY A 35 -14.66 -20.98 -22.44
C GLY A 35 -14.78 -19.87 -21.39
N ASP A 36 -15.09 -20.20 -20.14
CA ASP A 36 -15.35 -19.22 -19.07
C ASP A 36 -14.05 -18.57 -18.54
N PRO A 37 -13.85 -17.26 -18.72
CA PRO A 37 -12.63 -16.56 -18.26
C PRO A 37 -12.46 -16.55 -16.74
N GLU A 38 -13.50 -16.78 -15.94
CA GLU A 38 -13.37 -16.90 -14.48
C GLU A 38 -12.50 -18.11 -14.10
N ILE A 39 -12.54 -19.19 -14.88
CA ILE A 39 -11.74 -20.40 -14.63
C ILE A 39 -10.26 -20.09 -14.79
N ALA A 40 -9.88 -19.34 -15.83
CA ALA A 40 -8.51 -18.88 -16.01
C ALA A 40 -8.04 -18.02 -14.81
N SER A 41 -8.94 -17.21 -14.27
CA SER A 41 -8.68 -16.36 -13.10
C SER A 41 -8.49 -17.18 -11.82
N ARG A 42 -9.23 -18.28 -11.66
CA ARG A 42 -9.07 -19.23 -10.54
C ARG A 42 -7.76 -20.02 -10.63
N ILE A 43 -7.39 -20.51 -11.82
CA ILE A 43 -6.09 -21.17 -12.04
C ILE A 43 -4.94 -20.24 -11.63
N ALA A 44 -4.97 -18.99 -12.10
CA ALA A 44 -3.97 -18.00 -11.75
C ALA A 44 -3.91 -17.72 -10.24
N SER A 45 -5.07 -17.64 -9.58
CA SER A 45 -5.17 -17.47 -8.12
C SER A 45 -4.57 -18.64 -7.34
N TYR A 46 -4.82 -19.89 -7.74
CA TYR A 46 -4.25 -21.07 -7.06
C TYR A 46 -2.74 -21.18 -7.23
N GLU A 47 -2.22 -20.93 -8.44
CA GLU A 47 -0.77 -20.88 -8.67
C GLU A 47 -0.12 -19.74 -7.88
N MET A 48 -0.78 -18.59 -7.78
CA MET A 48 -0.32 -17.48 -6.93
C MET A 48 -0.28 -17.88 -5.46
N ALA A 49 -1.35 -18.50 -4.94
CA ALA A 49 -1.42 -18.94 -3.55
C ALA A 49 -0.33 -19.98 -3.21
N HIS A 50 -0.06 -20.92 -4.12
CA HIS A 50 1.03 -21.90 -3.94
C HIS A 50 2.40 -21.24 -3.90
N ARG A 51 2.69 -20.32 -4.84
CA ARG A 51 3.93 -19.54 -4.82
C ARG A 51 4.08 -18.74 -3.54
N MET A 52 3.00 -18.11 -3.06
CA MET A 52 3.00 -17.42 -1.78
C MET A 52 3.31 -18.39 -0.63
N GLN A 53 2.73 -19.59 -0.59
CA GLN A 53 2.99 -20.57 0.46
C GLN A 53 4.44 -21.08 0.45
N SER A 54 5.04 -21.32 -0.72
CA SER A 54 6.42 -21.79 -0.82
C SER A 54 7.46 -20.69 -0.55
N SER A 55 7.18 -19.44 -0.95
CA SER A 55 8.10 -18.31 -0.74
C SER A 55 7.92 -17.58 0.60
N ALA A 56 6.75 -17.71 1.24
CA ALA A 56 6.44 -16.95 2.45
C ALA A 56 7.35 -17.26 3.65
N PRO A 57 7.79 -18.49 3.92
CA PRO A 57 8.69 -18.77 5.04
C PRO A 57 10.00 -17.98 4.96
N GLU A 58 10.60 -17.92 3.77
CA GLU A 58 11.83 -17.15 3.55
C GLU A 58 11.56 -15.64 3.61
N LEU A 59 10.41 -15.19 3.10
CA LEU A 59 10.01 -13.77 3.16
C LEU A 59 9.90 -13.27 4.61
N ILE A 60 9.26 -14.05 5.49
CA ILE A 60 8.97 -13.65 6.88
C ILE A 60 10.13 -13.90 7.85
N ASP A 61 11.11 -14.71 7.45
CA ASP A 61 12.32 -14.98 8.22
C ASP A 61 13.31 -13.81 8.10
N LEU A 62 13.43 -13.07 9.20
CA LEU A 62 14.32 -11.93 9.34
C LEU A 62 15.66 -12.29 9.98
N SER A 63 15.92 -13.57 10.28
CA SER A 63 17.17 -14.00 10.93
C SER A 63 18.42 -13.74 10.09
N LYS A 64 18.24 -13.56 8.78
CA LYS A 64 19.30 -13.24 7.81
C LYS A 64 19.43 -11.74 7.51
N GLU A 65 18.58 -10.89 8.07
CA GLU A 65 18.70 -9.44 7.92
C GLU A 65 19.86 -8.93 8.77
N ASP A 66 20.63 -7.98 8.23
CA ASP A 66 21.74 -7.40 8.98
C ASP A 66 21.22 -6.49 10.11
N GLN A 67 22.01 -6.39 11.18
CA GLN A 67 21.60 -5.63 12.36
C GLN A 67 21.38 -4.14 12.03
N ARG A 68 22.16 -3.59 11.09
CA ARG A 68 22.04 -2.20 10.66
C ARG A 68 20.66 -1.91 10.03
N THR A 69 20.13 -2.85 9.26
CA THR A 69 18.81 -2.79 8.64
C THR A 69 17.74 -2.90 9.72
N LEU A 70 17.85 -3.85 10.64
CA LEU A 70 16.92 -3.95 11.76
C LEU A 70 16.89 -2.66 12.60
N ASP A 71 18.06 -2.10 12.87
CA ASP A 71 18.20 -0.83 13.58
C ASP A 71 17.61 0.33 12.78
N LEU A 72 17.70 0.35 11.46
CA LEU A 72 17.10 1.39 10.63
C LEU A 72 15.57 1.47 10.84
N TYR A 73 14.87 0.32 10.77
CA TYR A 73 13.42 0.23 10.99
C TYR A 73 13.01 0.42 12.47
N GLY A 74 13.94 0.21 13.39
CA GLY A 74 13.75 0.49 14.82
C GLY A 74 13.28 -0.71 15.65
N PRO A 75 13.13 -0.51 16.97
CA PRO A 75 13.06 -1.60 17.95
C PRO A 75 11.84 -2.51 17.80
N ASN A 76 10.78 -2.03 17.15
CA ASN A 76 9.56 -2.79 16.96
C ASN A 76 9.60 -3.72 15.73
N VAL A 77 10.64 -3.66 14.89
CA VAL A 77 10.74 -4.45 13.64
C VAL A 77 10.70 -5.97 13.88
N SER A 78 11.18 -6.44 15.04
CA SER A 78 11.17 -7.86 15.39
C SER A 78 9.83 -8.35 15.94
N LYS A 79 8.89 -7.44 16.24
CA LYS A 79 7.55 -7.73 16.77
C LYS A 79 6.50 -7.59 15.67
N PRO A 80 5.27 -8.11 15.84
CA PRO A 80 4.15 -7.77 14.96
C PRO A 80 3.88 -6.25 15.04
N SER A 81 4.31 -5.49 14.04
CA SER A 81 4.26 -4.02 14.04
C SER A 81 4.26 -3.46 12.62
N PHE A 82 3.94 -2.17 12.48
CA PHE A 82 4.06 -1.46 11.21
C PHE A 82 5.52 -1.43 10.71
N ALA A 83 6.49 -1.31 11.63
CA ALA A 83 7.93 -1.43 11.32
C ALA A 83 8.28 -2.74 10.62
N ARG A 84 7.79 -3.87 11.17
CA ARG A 84 7.97 -5.18 10.56
C ARG A 84 7.32 -5.26 9.18
N ASN A 85 6.11 -4.70 9.05
CA ASN A 85 5.39 -4.70 7.78
C ASN A 85 6.15 -3.92 6.70
N CYS A 86 6.76 -2.78 7.04
CA CYS A 86 7.60 -2.01 6.11
C CYS A 86 8.82 -2.82 5.64
N LEU A 87 9.54 -3.49 6.54
CA LEU A 87 10.66 -4.35 6.17
C LEU A 87 10.23 -5.51 5.26
N LEU A 88 9.09 -6.14 5.57
CA LEU A 88 8.52 -7.18 4.70
C LEU A 88 8.09 -6.62 3.34
N ALA A 89 7.58 -5.39 3.28
CA ALA A 89 7.26 -4.72 2.02
C ALA A 89 8.50 -4.52 1.15
N ARG A 90 9.63 -4.08 1.73
CA ARG A 90 10.90 -4.01 1.01
C ARG A 90 11.28 -5.38 0.44
N ARG A 91 11.21 -6.45 1.24
CA ARG A 91 11.53 -7.81 0.79
C ARG A 91 10.57 -8.33 -0.30
N LEU A 92 9.30 -7.92 -0.26
CA LEU A 92 8.33 -8.21 -1.32
C LEU A 92 8.69 -7.50 -2.63
N VAL A 93 9.09 -6.22 -2.56
CA VAL A 93 9.53 -5.44 -3.71
C VAL A 93 10.80 -6.04 -4.33
N GLU A 94 11.79 -6.42 -3.52
CA GLU A 94 13.00 -7.14 -3.97
C GLU A 94 12.70 -8.42 -4.75
N ARG A 95 11.59 -9.09 -4.41
CA ARG A 95 11.15 -10.33 -5.06
C ARG A 95 10.23 -10.09 -6.26
N GLY A 96 10.08 -8.84 -6.70
CA GLY A 96 9.28 -8.48 -7.87
C GLY A 96 7.78 -8.36 -7.61
N THR A 97 7.36 -8.20 -6.36
CA THR A 97 5.94 -7.92 -6.05
C THR A 97 5.56 -6.55 -6.60
N ARG A 98 4.57 -6.51 -7.49
CA ARG A 98 4.20 -5.30 -8.26
C ARG A 98 3.39 -4.28 -7.48
N PHE A 99 2.73 -4.71 -6.40
CA PHE A 99 1.88 -3.86 -5.57
C PHE A 99 1.88 -4.40 -4.15
N VAL A 100 2.19 -3.53 -3.17
CA VAL A 100 2.19 -3.87 -1.74
C VAL A 100 1.39 -2.80 -1.02
N GLN A 101 0.37 -3.22 -0.27
CA GLN A 101 -0.42 -2.33 0.57
C GLN A 101 -0.07 -2.57 2.03
N LEU A 102 0.33 -1.49 2.70
CA LEU A 102 0.51 -1.46 4.14
C LEU A 102 -0.69 -0.76 4.77
N TYR A 103 -1.26 -1.37 5.80
CA TYR A 103 -2.37 -0.79 6.56
C TYR A 103 -1.95 -0.54 8.00
N HIS A 104 -2.28 0.64 8.51
CA HIS A 104 -2.11 1.02 9.90
C HIS A 104 -3.40 1.67 10.38
N THR A 105 -3.86 1.29 11.57
CA THR A 105 -5.14 1.72 12.14
C THR A 105 -5.00 3.01 12.95
N ASP A 106 -6.12 3.47 13.49
CA ASP A 106 -6.17 4.46 14.56
C ASP A 106 -5.63 5.84 14.19
N TRP A 107 -5.64 6.20 12.90
CA TRP A 107 -5.34 7.58 12.47
C TRP A 107 -6.48 8.56 12.80
N ASP A 108 -7.68 8.06 13.11
CA ASP A 108 -8.93 8.81 13.26
C ASP A 108 -9.22 9.24 14.71
N HIS A 109 -8.47 10.25 15.19
CA HIS A 109 -8.54 10.71 16.57
C HIS A 109 -9.70 11.70 16.81
N HIS A 110 -10.84 11.20 17.28
CA HIS A 110 -12.04 11.98 17.62
C HIS A 110 -12.20 12.27 19.12
N GLY A 111 -11.18 11.96 19.93
CA GLY A 111 -11.26 11.96 21.39
C GLY A 111 -11.80 10.64 21.95
N GLY A 112 -11.58 10.45 23.24
CA GLY A 112 -11.88 9.27 24.03
C GLY A 112 -10.71 8.29 24.09
N GLY A 113 -10.49 7.65 25.24
CA GLY A 113 -9.49 6.58 25.42
C GLY A 113 -8.14 6.89 24.75
N ASP A 114 -7.69 5.98 23.88
CA ASP A 114 -6.45 6.11 23.10
C ASP A 114 -6.61 6.90 21.79
N ALA A 115 -7.81 7.33 21.41
CA ALA A 115 -8.12 8.02 20.15
C ALA A 115 -8.14 9.56 20.31
N ASN A 116 -7.21 10.10 21.08
CA ASN A 116 -7.08 11.53 21.40
C ASN A 116 -5.81 12.17 20.76
N LEU A 117 -5.74 13.51 20.76
CA LEU A 117 -4.61 14.25 20.18
C LEU A 117 -3.44 14.46 21.13
N GLU A 118 -3.61 14.21 22.42
CA GLU A 118 -2.59 14.42 23.45
C GLU A 118 -1.59 13.27 23.52
N THR A 119 -2.05 12.04 23.32
CA THR A 119 -1.24 10.82 23.44
C THR A 119 -1.43 9.85 22.27
N GLY A 120 -2.65 9.73 21.75
CA GLY A 120 -2.98 8.80 20.67
C GLY A 120 -2.21 9.13 19.39
N ILE A 121 -2.32 10.38 18.93
CA ILE A 121 -1.68 10.80 17.67
C ILE A 121 -0.16 10.73 17.75
N GLU A 122 0.44 11.06 18.90
CA GLU A 122 1.89 10.97 19.09
C GLU A 122 2.37 9.53 18.95
N LYS A 123 1.66 8.59 19.58
CA LYS A 123 1.95 7.15 19.49
C LYS A 123 1.86 6.65 18.04
N VAL A 124 0.77 6.96 17.35
CA VAL A 124 0.54 6.52 15.96
C VAL A 124 1.59 7.14 15.02
N CYS A 125 1.93 8.42 15.19
CA CYS A 125 3.02 9.07 14.45
C CYS A 125 4.36 8.36 14.71
N ALA A 126 4.70 8.05 15.95
CA ALA A 126 5.94 7.35 16.29
C ALA A 126 6.00 5.93 15.71
N ASP A 127 4.85 5.24 15.59
CA ASP A 127 4.76 3.91 15.00
C ASP A 127 4.99 3.89 13.48
N VAL A 128 4.69 4.99 12.77
CA VAL A 128 4.81 5.05 11.30
C VAL A 128 6.01 5.85 10.78
N ASP A 129 6.42 6.91 11.47
CA ASP A 129 7.40 7.88 10.97
C ASP A 129 8.74 7.24 10.61
N ARG A 130 9.38 6.61 11.60
CA ARG A 130 10.67 5.93 11.41
C ARG A 130 10.58 4.78 10.40
N PRO A 131 9.60 3.85 10.47
CA PRO A 131 9.45 2.80 9.47
C PRO A 131 9.24 3.27 8.03
N CYS A 132 8.46 4.33 7.83
CA CYS A 132 8.27 4.94 6.50
C CYS A 132 9.60 5.48 5.96
N ALA A 133 10.33 6.25 6.77
CA ALA A 133 11.64 6.77 6.40
C ALA A 133 12.65 5.64 6.12
N ALA A 134 12.63 4.59 6.94
CA ALA A 134 13.46 3.40 6.77
C ALA A 134 13.17 2.69 5.45
N LEU A 135 11.90 2.48 5.10
CA LEU A 135 11.50 1.84 3.84
C LEU A 135 12.03 2.60 2.62
N ILE A 136 11.83 3.93 2.57
CA ILE A 136 12.33 4.76 1.46
C ILE A 136 13.86 4.68 1.39
N THR A 137 14.53 4.78 2.54
CA THR A 137 16.00 4.75 2.62
C THR A 137 16.55 3.40 2.16
N ASP A 138 15.95 2.30 2.60
CA ASP A 138 16.36 0.93 2.29
C ASP A 138 16.12 0.60 0.80
N LEU A 139 14.97 0.98 0.26
CA LEU A 139 14.70 0.90 -1.19
C LEU A 139 15.74 1.69 -2.00
N LYS A 140 16.10 2.89 -1.54
CA LYS A 140 17.12 3.72 -2.22
C LYS A 140 18.51 3.09 -2.17
N GLN A 141 18.93 2.57 -1.01
CA GLN A 141 20.23 1.91 -0.85
C GLN A 141 20.40 0.70 -1.75
N ARG A 142 19.29 0.06 -2.12
CA ARG A 142 19.25 -1.12 -2.98
C ARG A 142 19.01 -0.80 -4.45
N GLY A 143 18.89 0.47 -4.81
CA GLY A 143 18.59 0.91 -6.19
C GLY A 143 17.17 0.58 -6.64
N LEU A 144 16.26 0.27 -5.72
CA LEU A 144 14.87 -0.12 -6.01
C LEU A 144 13.92 1.07 -6.02
N LEU A 145 14.28 2.18 -5.38
CA LEU A 145 13.41 3.35 -5.26
C LEU A 145 13.13 4.01 -6.62
N ASP A 146 14.07 3.94 -7.56
CA ASP A 146 13.90 4.55 -8.89
C ASP A 146 12.76 3.89 -9.67
N ASP A 147 12.56 2.58 -9.48
CA ASP A 147 11.51 1.78 -10.13
C ASP A 147 10.30 1.49 -9.20
N THR A 148 10.30 2.02 -7.98
CA THR A 148 9.23 1.79 -6.99
C THR A 148 8.59 3.11 -6.58
N LEU A 149 7.31 3.27 -6.89
CA LEU A 149 6.51 4.37 -6.39
C LEU A 149 5.98 4.05 -4.97
N VAL A 150 6.49 4.75 -3.97
CA VAL A 150 5.99 4.70 -2.59
C VAL A 150 4.98 5.82 -2.38
N ILE A 151 3.79 5.47 -1.89
CA ILE A 151 2.70 6.43 -1.63
C ILE A 151 2.28 6.27 -0.17
N TRP A 152 2.17 7.37 0.55
CA TRP A 152 1.64 7.41 1.91
C TRP A 152 0.58 8.49 2.03
N GLY A 153 -0.46 8.16 2.79
CA GLY A 153 -1.54 9.07 3.10
C GLY A 153 -2.74 8.30 3.63
N GLY A 154 -3.83 9.04 3.83
CA GLY A 154 -5.13 8.51 4.21
C GLY A 154 -6.19 8.76 3.14
N GLU A 155 -7.45 8.61 3.53
CA GLU A 155 -8.63 8.77 2.68
C GLU A 155 -9.26 10.17 2.74
N PHE A 156 -9.07 10.88 3.86
CA PHE A 156 -9.58 12.23 4.10
C PHE A 156 -8.71 12.94 5.14
N GLY A 157 -8.96 14.24 5.33
CA GLY A 157 -8.25 15.07 6.29
C GLY A 157 -8.89 15.10 7.66
N ARG A 158 -8.30 15.90 8.55
CA ARG A 158 -8.83 16.19 9.89
C ARG A 158 -8.94 17.69 10.08
N THR A 159 -10.04 18.15 10.67
CA THR A 159 -10.28 19.58 10.87
C THR A 159 -9.14 20.18 11.69
N PRO A 160 -8.73 21.43 11.45
CA PRO A 160 -7.71 22.07 12.28
C PRO A 160 -8.24 22.45 13.67
N MET A 161 -9.56 22.56 13.81
CA MET A 161 -10.23 22.80 15.08
C MET A 161 -10.47 21.51 15.86
N SER A 162 -10.35 21.61 17.19
CA SER A 162 -10.79 20.58 18.11
C SER A 162 -12.28 20.68 18.40
N GLU A 163 -12.93 19.55 18.66
CA GLU A 163 -14.28 19.52 19.21
C GLU A 163 -14.24 19.50 20.74
N LEU A 164 -15.22 20.15 21.38
CA LEU A 164 -15.36 20.12 22.84
C LEU A 164 -15.87 18.74 23.27
N ARG A 165 -14.94 17.89 23.71
CA ARG A 165 -15.17 16.52 24.20
C ARG A 165 -14.38 16.30 25.50
N GLU A 166 -14.54 15.14 26.12
CA GLU A 166 -13.82 14.79 27.37
C GLU A 166 -12.28 14.78 27.17
N THR A 167 -11.83 14.41 25.98
CA THR A 167 -10.42 14.51 25.54
C THR A 167 -10.37 15.07 24.12
N THR A 168 -9.27 15.74 23.76
CA THR A 168 -9.21 16.52 22.52
C THR A 168 -9.21 15.61 21.29
N GLY A 169 -10.07 15.93 20.33
CA GLY A 169 -10.19 15.26 19.05
C GLY A 169 -10.57 16.22 17.94
N ARG A 170 -10.48 15.76 16.69
CA ARG A 170 -10.87 16.51 15.48
C ARG A 170 -12.11 15.88 14.82
N ASN A 171 -12.66 16.51 13.80
CA ASN A 171 -13.65 15.90 12.90
C ASN A 171 -12.99 15.49 11.58
N HIS A 172 -13.73 14.71 10.78
CA HIS A 172 -13.35 14.45 9.38
C HIS A 172 -13.35 15.75 8.60
N HIS A 173 -12.39 15.88 7.69
CA HIS A 173 -12.24 17.05 6.85
C HIS A 173 -12.13 16.65 5.39
N ILE A 174 -13.15 17.02 4.61
CA ILE A 174 -13.27 16.63 3.20
C ILE A 174 -12.56 17.59 2.25
N ASP A 175 -12.29 18.82 2.70
CA ASP A 175 -11.81 19.88 1.80
C ASP A 175 -10.29 19.85 1.58
N ALA A 176 -9.54 19.35 2.55
CA ALA A 176 -8.07 19.32 2.50
C ALA A 176 -7.46 18.17 3.30
N PHE A 177 -6.45 17.53 2.72
CA PHE A 177 -5.56 16.58 3.38
C PHE A 177 -4.23 16.49 2.63
N SER A 178 -3.24 15.86 3.27
CA SER A 178 -1.89 15.74 2.71
C SER A 178 -1.55 14.29 2.42
N MET A 179 -0.79 14.09 1.35
CA MET A 179 -0.16 12.83 0.98
C MET A 179 1.28 13.11 0.56
N TRP A 180 2.14 12.11 0.64
CA TRP A 180 3.48 12.19 0.05
C TRP A 180 3.75 10.98 -0.84
N LEU A 181 4.58 11.23 -1.86
CA LEU A 181 5.03 10.23 -2.81
C LEU A 181 6.56 10.26 -2.86
N ALA A 182 7.19 9.10 -3.08
CA ALA A 182 8.63 8.98 -3.22
C ALA A 182 9.00 7.90 -4.25
N GLY A 183 10.05 8.14 -5.04
CA GLY A 183 10.52 7.19 -6.04
C GLY A 183 9.63 7.11 -7.28
N GLY A 184 9.90 6.12 -8.14
CA GLY A 184 9.04 5.76 -9.27
C GLY A 184 8.74 6.91 -10.24
N GLY A 185 9.69 7.82 -10.46
CA GLY A 185 9.54 8.96 -11.40
C GLY A 185 8.91 10.24 -10.82
N VAL A 186 8.67 10.31 -9.51
CA VAL A 186 8.21 11.54 -8.84
C VAL A 186 9.35 12.54 -8.68
N LYS A 187 9.07 13.82 -8.91
CA LYS A 187 10.01 14.93 -8.74
C LYS A 187 10.49 15.05 -7.28
N PRO A 188 11.79 14.90 -6.99
CA PRO A 188 12.30 15.02 -5.63
C PRO A 188 12.15 16.44 -5.08
N GLY A 189 11.78 16.56 -3.80
CA GLY A 189 11.73 17.85 -3.07
C GLY A 189 10.64 18.81 -3.54
N ALA A 190 9.66 18.32 -4.32
CA ALA A 190 8.55 19.14 -4.77
C ALA A 190 7.44 19.20 -3.71
N HIS A 191 6.80 20.37 -3.60
CA HIS A 191 5.65 20.61 -2.75
C HIS A 191 4.51 21.17 -3.61
N PHE A 192 3.32 20.58 -3.51
CA PHE A 192 2.13 20.99 -4.26
C PHE A 192 0.92 21.05 -3.34
N GLY A 193 0.10 22.07 -3.55
CA GLY A 193 -0.98 22.39 -2.64
C GLY A 193 -0.50 23.20 -1.46
N LYS A 194 -1.27 24.21 -1.09
CA LYS A 194 -1.14 24.94 0.16
C LYS A 194 -2.53 25.24 0.68
N THR A 195 -2.72 25.08 1.98
CA THR A 195 -3.94 25.50 2.66
C THR A 195 -3.82 26.93 3.17
N ASP A 196 -4.95 27.53 3.56
CA ASP A 196 -4.93 28.74 4.38
C ASP A 196 -4.12 28.55 5.67
N ASP A 197 -3.87 29.65 6.37
CA ASP A 197 -3.06 29.68 7.60
C ASP A 197 -3.66 28.83 8.74
N PHE A 198 -4.94 28.44 8.63
CA PHE A 198 -5.59 27.56 9.59
C PHE A 198 -5.49 26.09 9.19
N GLY A 199 -5.09 25.76 7.96
CA GLY A 199 -5.13 24.38 7.47
C GLY A 199 -6.53 23.92 7.02
N PHE A 200 -7.45 24.86 6.79
CA PHE A 200 -8.86 24.54 6.55
C PHE A 200 -9.19 24.38 5.07
N SER A 201 -8.81 25.29 4.19
CA SER A 201 -9.14 25.20 2.77
C SER A 201 -7.90 25.30 1.90
N PRO A 202 -7.82 24.57 0.77
CA PRO A 202 -6.73 24.73 -0.19
C PRO A 202 -6.84 26.11 -0.87
N VAL A 203 -5.74 26.87 -0.87
CA VAL A 203 -5.67 28.24 -1.40
C VAL A 203 -4.71 28.38 -2.58
N GLU A 204 -3.75 27.48 -2.76
CA GLU A 204 -2.80 27.49 -3.90
C GLU A 204 -2.54 26.07 -4.42
N ASP A 205 -2.28 25.94 -5.74
CA ASP A 205 -1.89 24.70 -6.43
C ASP A 205 -2.67 23.44 -5.98
N ARG A 206 -4.00 23.57 -5.84
CA ARG A 206 -4.89 22.47 -5.40
C ARG A 206 -4.77 21.28 -6.34
N VAL A 207 -4.57 20.09 -5.78
CA VAL A 207 -4.62 18.82 -6.51
C VAL A 207 -5.89 18.07 -6.11
N HIS A 208 -6.74 17.76 -7.09
CA HIS A 208 -7.91 16.91 -6.82
C HIS A 208 -7.49 15.44 -6.75
N VAL A 209 -8.23 14.61 -6.00
CA VAL A 209 -7.96 13.15 -5.90
C VAL A 209 -7.97 12.45 -7.27
N HIS A 210 -8.76 12.94 -8.21
CA HIS A 210 -8.79 12.44 -9.58
C HIS A 210 -7.47 12.75 -10.32
N ASP A 211 -6.88 13.93 -10.11
CA ASP A 211 -5.62 14.34 -10.73
C ASP A 211 -4.45 13.57 -10.12
N LEU A 212 -4.49 13.37 -8.80
CA LEU A 212 -3.53 12.51 -8.11
C LEU A 212 -3.57 11.07 -8.64
N HIS A 213 -4.75 10.46 -8.76
CA HIS A 213 -4.89 9.12 -9.32
C HIS A 213 -4.49 9.04 -10.80
N ALA A 214 -4.81 10.07 -11.61
CA ALA A 214 -4.33 10.16 -12.99
C ALA A 214 -2.79 10.18 -13.05
N THR A 215 -2.16 10.95 -12.16
CA THR A 215 -0.70 11.07 -12.04
C THR A 215 -0.06 9.77 -11.58
N ILE A 216 -0.62 9.09 -10.59
CA ILE A 216 -0.14 7.76 -10.13
C ILE A 216 -0.22 6.74 -11.28
N LEU A 217 -1.36 6.67 -11.98
CA LEU A 217 -1.51 5.76 -13.12
C LEU A 217 -0.50 6.07 -14.23
N HIS A 218 -0.26 7.36 -14.51
CA HIS A 218 0.76 7.79 -15.47
C HIS A 218 2.17 7.31 -15.07
N LEU A 219 2.58 7.48 -13.80
CA LEU A 219 3.86 7.00 -13.28
C LEU A 219 3.99 5.47 -13.36
N LEU A 220 2.86 4.74 -13.26
CA LEU A 220 2.80 3.29 -13.46
C LEU A 220 2.80 2.88 -14.95
N GLY A 221 2.90 3.83 -15.89
CA GLY A 221 2.86 3.58 -17.33
C GLY A 221 1.46 3.27 -17.88
N ILE A 222 0.40 3.63 -17.14
CA ILE A 222 -0.99 3.35 -17.49
C ILE A 222 -1.69 4.63 -17.92
N ASP A 223 -2.25 4.62 -19.13
CA ASP A 223 -3.14 5.67 -19.60
C ASP A 223 -4.50 5.56 -18.88
N HIS A 224 -4.74 6.44 -17.90
CA HIS A 224 -5.94 6.41 -17.07
C HIS A 224 -7.25 6.57 -17.87
N LEU A 225 -7.21 7.17 -19.05
CA LEU A 225 -8.38 7.33 -19.92
C LEU A 225 -8.74 6.03 -20.64
N LYS A 226 -7.77 5.12 -20.81
CA LYS A 226 -7.95 3.81 -21.46
C LYS A 226 -8.27 2.69 -20.48
N LEU A 227 -7.95 2.86 -19.19
CA LEU A 227 -8.32 1.92 -18.13
C LEU A 227 -9.81 2.06 -17.76
N THR A 228 -10.67 1.64 -18.69
CA THR A 228 -12.12 1.78 -18.60
C THR A 228 -12.77 0.40 -18.67
N PHE A 229 -13.78 0.16 -17.83
CA PHE A 229 -14.59 -1.07 -17.84
C PHE A 229 -16.08 -0.74 -17.80
N LYS A 230 -16.90 -1.58 -18.44
CA LYS A 230 -18.36 -1.38 -18.45
C LYS A 230 -18.98 -2.03 -17.22
N PHE A 231 -19.69 -1.25 -16.41
CA PHE A 231 -20.41 -1.73 -15.24
C PHE A 231 -21.78 -1.04 -15.19
N GLN A 232 -22.86 -1.81 -14.95
CA GLN A 232 -24.25 -1.29 -14.88
C GLN A 232 -24.63 -0.30 -16.01
N GLY A 233 -24.16 -0.54 -17.24
CA GLY A 233 -24.49 0.30 -18.40
C GLY A 233 -23.64 1.55 -18.59
N ARG A 234 -22.73 1.87 -17.67
CA ARG A 234 -21.79 2.99 -17.77
C ARG A 234 -20.35 2.49 -17.94
N ASN A 235 -19.55 3.25 -18.67
CA ASN A 235 -18.11 3.07 -18.72
C ASN A 235 -17.49 3.73 -17.48
N PHE A 236 -16.88 2.93 -16.61
CA PHE A 236 -16.23 3.37 -15.38
C PHE A 236 -14.71 3.38 -15.56
N ARG A 237 -14.06 4.39 -14.97
CA ARG A 237 -12.61 4.45 -14.75
C ARG A 237 -12.34 5.07 -13.38
N LEU A 238 -11.15 4.83 -12.81
CA LEU A 238 -10.79 5.30 -11.46
C LEU A 238 -10.88 6.82 -11.27
N THR A 239 -10.65 7.56 -12.35
CA THR A 239 -10.68 9.04 -12.39
C THR A 239 -12.05 9.59 -12.81
N ASP A 240 -13.05 8.71 -12.92
CA ASP A 240 -14.39 8.97 -13.44
C ASP A 240 -14.39 9.79 -14.75
N VAL A 241 -15.03 10.96 -14.83
CA VAL A 241 -14.99 11.85 -16.01
C VAL A 241 -13.94 12.95 -15.88
N HIS A 242 -13.11 12.89 -14.82
CA HIS A 242 -12.10 13.87 -14.43
C HIS A 242 -10.68 13.32 -14.58
N GLY A 243 -9.72 14.01 -13.97
CA GLY A 243 -8.32 13.62 -13.83
C GLY A 243 -7.44 14.26 -14.91
N GLU A 244 -6.54 15.13 -14.49
CA GLU A 244 -5.42 15.61 -15.28
C GLU A 244 -4.11 15.19 -14.63
N VAL A 245 -3.13 14.77 -15.45
CA VAL A 245 -1.80 14.43 -14.94
C VAL A 245 -1.12 15.71 -14.45
N VAL A 246 -0.76 15.74 -13.18
CA VAL A 246 -0.07 16.87 -12.55
C VAL A 246 1.38 16.86 -12.98
N GLN A 247 1.67 17.44 -14.15
CA GLN A 247 3.01 17.44 -14.77
C GLN A 247 4.10 17.96 -13.83
N LYS A 248 3.76 18.91 -12.96
CA LYS A 248 4.72 19.49 -12.02
C LYS A 248 5.25 18.47 -10.97
N LEU A 249 4.54 17.35 -10.74
CA LEU A 249 4.94 16.25 -9.86
C LEU A 249 5.90 15.24 -10.51
N LEU A 250 6.12 15.31 -11.82
CA LEU A 250 6.98 14.37 -12.55
C LEU A 250 8.44 14.85 -12.60
N ALA A 251 9.39 13.91 -12.57
CA ALA A 251 10.84 14.16 -12.59
C ALA A 251 11.38 14.58 -13.96
#